data_AF-A0A970TWZ8-F1
#
_entry.id   AF-A0A970TWZ8-F1
#
_cell.length_a   1.000
_cell.length_b   1.000
_cell.length_c   1.000
_cell.angle_alpha   90.00
_cell.angle_beta   90.00
_cell.angle_gamma   90.00
#
_symmetry.space_group_name_H-M   'P 1'
#
loop_
_entity.id
_entity.type
_entity.pdbx_description
1 polymer ?
#
loop_
_entity_poly.entity_id
_entity_poly.type
_entity_poly.pdbx_seq_one_letter_code
_entity_poly.pdbx_strand_id
1 'polypeptide(L)'
;MEKQWRDISIPLNKNMTTWPGDPPFSLKPAARIAHGDSCNVSEITLSTHTGTHCDAPWHFIEEGATLDTIDLSVFMGEALVLDFSSLPVIRAADLPPTQLPERILLKTAQSDRPTDAPFDPNFTALEEDAAARLVEDGVRLVGIDTLSIAPSGKSAPVHRALLQAEIVIIEGLRLGGVLPGTYEFLALPLAVDKADGAPCRALLRLCAALQKSGRLLYWRAAFTVVGAACIGHGLFPRYDRHMISRFYGVIFTDFFDAALIIISVVIVTFMASLIMGTHEARDRTSLP
;
A
#
# COMPACT_ATOMS: atom_id res chain seq x y z
N MET A 1 -17.56 -0.90 -9.90
CA MET A 1 -17.43 -0.04 -8.70
C MET A 1 -15.96 0.04 -8.34
N GLU A 2 -15.33 1.21 -8.42
CA GLU A 2 -13.99 1.39 -7.84
C GLU A 2 -14.11 1.07 -6.35
N LYS A 3 -13.41 0.02 -5.89
CA LYS A 3 -13.36 -0.29 -4.46
C LYS A 3 -12.63 0.85 -3.78
N GLN A 4 -13.37 1.62 -2.98
CA GLN A 4 -12.83 2.74 -2.23
C GLN A 4 -11.78 2.28 -1.19
N TRP A 5 -11.90 1.03 -0.72
CA TRP A 5 -10.98 0.39 0.22
C TRP A 5 -10.29 -0.80 -0.44
N ARG A 6 -8.97 -0.84 -0.31
CA ARG A 6 -8.11 -1.97 -0.64
C ARG A 6 -7.93 -2.82 0.61
N ASP A 7 -8.18 -4.11 0.47
CA ASP A 7 -7.85 -5.09 1.50
C ASP A 7 -6.38 -5.46 1.41
N ILE A 8 -5.67 -5.34 2.53
CA ILE A 8 -4.26 -5.65 2.67
C ILE A 8 -4.04 -6.74 3.73
N SER A 9 -5.01 -7.65 3.87
CA SER A 9 -4.93 -8.76 4.82
C SER A 9 -4.56 -10.10 4.14
N ILE A 10 -3.84 -10.97 4.85
CA ILE A 10 -3.59 -12.36 4.46
C ILE A 10 -4.88 -13.17 4.63
N PRO A 11 -5.39 -13.84 3.58
CA PRO A 11 -6.53 -14.74 3.70
C PRO A 11 -6.18 -15.95 4.60
N LEU A 12 -6.93 -16.12 5.68
CA LEU A 12 -6.76 -17.26 6.58
C LEU A 12 -7.16 -18.57 5.89
N ASN A 13 -6.21 -19.50 5.80
CA ASN A 13 -6.44 -20.80 5.19
C ASN A 13 -5.43 -21.84 5.71
N LYS A 14 -5.73 -23.13 5.54
CA LYS A 14 -4.93 -24.24 6.09
C LYS A 14 -3.51 -24.38 5.51
N ASN A 15 -3.22 -23.75 4.37
CA ASN A 15 -1.94 -23.87 3.67
C ASN A 15 -1.05 -22.64 3.88
N MET A 16 -1.57 -21.59 4.53
CA MET A 16 -0.82 -20.36 4.70
C MET A 16 0.44 -20.60 5.54
N THR A 17 1.49 -19.84 5.26
CA THR A 17 2.69 -19.82 6.08
C THR A 17 2.33 -19.31 7.48
N THR A 18 2.78 -20.02 8.51
CA THR A 18 2.71 -19.59 9.92
C THR A 18 4.11 -19.53 10.50
N TRP A 19 4.23 -18.95 11.70
CA TRP A 19 5.47 -19.03 12.44
C TRP A 19 5.82 -20.51 12.74
N PRO A 20 7.09 -20.94 12.57
CA PRO A 20 7.48 -22.31 12.85
C PRO A 20 7.30 -22.66 14.34
N GLY A 21 6.47 -23.67 14.62
CA GLY A 21 6.15 -24.13 15.97
C GLY A 21 4.82 -23.63 16.52
N ASP A 22 4.21 -22.63 15.89
CA ASP A 22 2.90 -22.10 16.31
C ASP A 22 1.75 -23.08 16.00
N PRO A 23 0.63 -22.98 16.75
CA PRO A 23 -0.60 -23.67 16.39
C PRO A 23 -1.06 -23.31 14.96
N PRO A 24 -1.28 -24.31 14.09
CA PRO A 24 -1.70 -24.04 12.71
C PRO A 24 -3.16 -23.58 12.65
N PHE A 25 -3.51 -22.84 11.58
CA PHE A 25 -4.90 -22.53 11.29
C PHE A 25 -5.71 -23.79 10.96
N SER A 26 -6.86 -23.95 11.60
CA SER A 26 -7.82 -25.01 11.33
C SER A 26 -9.22 -24.43 11.15
N LEU A 27 -9.94 -24.95 10.14
CA LEU A 27 -11.35 -24.68 9.91
C LEU A 27 -12.08 -26.01 9.76
N LYS A 28 -12.88 -26.39 10.76
CA LYS A 28 -13.57 -27.69 10.79
C LYS A 28 -15.08 -27.54 10.76
N PRO A 29 -15.83 -28.45 10.11
CA PRO A 29 -17.28 -28.48 10.23
C PRO A 29 -17.73 -28.78 11.67
N ALA A 30 -18.59 -27.94 12.22
CA ALA A 30 -19.38 -28.24 13.41
C ALA A 30 -20.82 -28.66 13.04
N ALA A 31 -21.38 -28.06 11.99
CA ALA A 31 -22.68 -28.43 11.40
C ALA A 31 -22.67 -28.20 9.88
N ARG A 32 -23.37 -29.03 9.11
CA ARG A 32 -23.45 -28.93 7.64
C ARG A 32 -24.87 -29.21 7.14
N ILE A 33 -25.39 -28.31 6.31
CA ILE A 33 -26.67 -28.51 5.61
C ILE A 33 -26.66 -29.80 4.79
N ALA A 34 -25.51 -30.14 4.19
CA ALA A 34 -25.32 -31.39 3.43
C ALA A 34 -25.50 -32.67 4.28
N HIS A 35 -25.53 -32.57 5.61
CA HIS A 35 -25.77 -33.67 6.55
C HIS A 35 -27.12 -33.54 7.28
N GLY A 36 -27.97 -32.60 6.86
CA GLY A 36 -29.32 -32.41 7.41
C GLY A 36 -29.47 -31.30 8.45
N ASP A 37 -28.39 -30.58 8.78
CA ASP A 37 -28.46 -29.44 9.72
C ASP A 37 -29.16 -28.21 9.10
N SER A 38 -29.70 -27.32 9.95
CA SER A 38 -30.39 -26.11 9.47
C SER A 38 -29.47 -25.03 8.92
N CYS A 39 -28.17 -25.09 9.23
CA CYS A 39 -27.17 -24.12 8.80
C CYS A 39 -25.77 -24.75 8.73
N ASN A 40 -24.84 -24.04 8.09
CA ASN A 40 -23.43 -24.40 8.14
C ASN A 40 -22.76 -23.66 9.29
N VAL A 41 -22.14 -24.40 10.21
CA VAL A 41 -21.34 -23.85 11.31
C VAL A 41 -19.95 -24.45 11.22
N SER A 42 -18.92 -23.62 11.35
CA SER A 42 -17.53 -24.09 11.37
C SER A 42 -16.83 -23.62 12.64
N GLU A 43 -15.97 -24.47 13.17
CA GLU A 43 -15.03 -24.16 14.23
C GLU A 43 -13.73 -23.63 13.63
N ILE A 44 -13.18 -22.57 14.24
CA ILE A 44 -11.88 -21.99 13.89
C ILE A 44 -10.91 -22.22 15.06
N THR A 45 -9.70 -22.68 14.76
CA THR A 45 -8.57 -22.75 15.69
C THR A 45 -7.38 -22.06 15.04
N LEU A 46 -6.69 -21.17 15.77
CA LEU A 46 -5.55 -20.39 15.26
C LEU A 46 -4.67 -19.86 16.41
N SER A 47 -3.40 -19.56 16.11
CA SER A 47 -2.53 -18.71 16.94
C SER A 47 -3.02 -17.26 16.90
N THR A 48 -2.88 -16.50 17.99
CA THR A 48 -3.16 -15.05 18.00
C THR A 48 -2.33 -14.28 16.96
N HIS A 49 -1.17 -14.84 16.58
CA HIS A 49 -0.23 -14.33 15.57
C HIS A 49 -0.45 -14.92 14.16
N THR A 50 -1.68 -15.33 13.86
CA THR A 50 -2.04 -15.98 12.59
C THR A 50 -2.45 -14.94 11.54
N GLY A 51 -1.67 -14.86 10.45
CA GLY A 51 -2.00 -14.04 9.29
C GLY A 51 -1.76 -12.56 9.57
N THR A 52 -2.66 -11.69 9.12
CA THR A 52 -2.59 -10.28 9.49
C THR A 52 -3.12 -10.09 10.90
N HIS A 53 -2.28 -9.60 11.80
CA HIS A 53 -2.60 -9.55 13.23
C HIS A 53 -1.93 -8.35 13.91
N CYS A 54 -2.38 -8.08 15.13
CA CYS A 54 -1.86 -7.03 15.98
C CYS A 54 -1.22 -7.64 17.23
N ASP A 55 -0.06 -7.12 17.62
CA ASP A 55 0.60 -7.48 18.87
C ASP A 55 0.29 -6.46 19.95
N ALA A 56 0.01 -6.96 21.15
CA ALA A 56 -0.04 -6.17 22.37
C ALA A 56 1.31 -6.25 23.11
N PRO A 57 1.62 -5.28 24.00
CA PRO A 57 2.84 -5.33 24.80
C PRO A 57 3.05 -6.64 25.56
N TRP A 58 1.97 -7.27 26.04
CA TRP A 58 2.03 -8.56 26.75
C TRP A 58 2.70 -9.69 25.94
N HIS A 59 2.74 -9.60 24.61
CA HIS A 59 3.40 -10.59 23.76
C HIS A 59 4.91 -10.77 24.07
N PHE A 60 5.61 -9.69 24.44
CA PHE A 60 7.06 -9.71 24.74
C PHE A 60 7.45 -9.13 26.11
N ILE A 61 6.48 -8.60 26.86
CA ILE A 61 6.67 -7.90 28.14
C ILE A 61 5.64 -8.46 29.13
N GLU A 62 6.08 -9.21 30.14
CA GLU A 62 5.18 -9.92 31.07
C GLU A 62 4.20 -8.97 31.80
N GLU A 63 4.66 -7.79 32.18
CA GLU A 63 3.85 -6.74 32.82
C GLU A 63 3.20 -5.78 31.80
N GLY A 64 3.28 -6.10 30.51
CA GLY A 64 2.75 -5.31 29.41
C GLY A 64 1.23 -5.30 29.36
N ALA A 65 0.68 -4.25 28.77
CA ALA A 65 -0.74 -4.14 28.45
C ALA A 65 -1.20 -5.30 27.55
N THR A 66 -2.39 -5.84 27.84
CA THR A 66 -3.09 -6.79 26.96
C THR A 66 -3.89 -6.06 25.90
N LEU A 67 -4.19 -6.73 24.79
CA LEU A 67 -4.78 -6.12 23.61
C LEU A 67 -6.10 -5.37 23.87
N ASP A 68 -6.92 -5.88 24.79
CA ASP A 68 -8.22 -5.32 25.19
C ASP A 68 -8.12 -3.97 25.93
N THR A 69 -6.91 -3.59 26.38
CA THR A 69 -6.66 -2.34 27.11
C THR A 69 -6.12 -1.21 26.22
N ILE A 70 -5.76 -1.50 24.97
CA ILE A 70 -5.18 -0.54 24.03
C ILE A 70 -6.27 0.34 23.42
N ASP A 71 -6.02 1.67 23.35
CA ASP A 71 -6.95 2.61 22.71
C ASP A 71 -7.13 2.28 21.21
N LEU A 72 -8.39 2.03 20.82
CA LEU A 72 -8.77 1.70 19.45
C LEU A 72 -8.39 2.80 18.43
N SER A 73 -8.21 4.05 18.88
CA SER A 73 -7.76 5.16 18.02
C SER A 73 -6.38 4.91 17.38
N VAL A 74 -5.54 4.06 17.97
CA VAL A 74 -4.23 3.70 17.43
C VAL A 74 -4.37 2.92 16.11
N PHE A 75 -5.36 2.03 16.02
CA PHE A 75 -5.56 1.11 14.89
C PHE A 75 -6.25 1.74 13.67
N MET A 76 -6.58 3.03 13.73
CA MET A 76 -7.27 3.74 12.68
C MET A 76 -6.75 5.15 12.48
N GLY A 77 -6.71 5.62 11.25
CA GLY A 77 -6.34 7.00 10.92
C GLY A 77 -5.39 7.07 9.73
N GLU A 78 -4.72 8.21 9.61
CA GLU A 78 -3.75 8.42 8.54
C GLU A 78 -2.47 7.60 8.79
N ALA A 79 -2.00 6.89 7.76
CA ALA A 79 -0.77 6.11 7.77
C ALA A 79 0.07 6.36 6.52
N LEU A 80 1.39 6.41 6.69
CA LEU A 80 2.36 6.54 5.62
C LEU A 80 2.89 5.16 5.21
N VAL A 81 2.67 4.77 3.95
CA VAL A 81 3.29 3.57 3.36
C VAL A 81 4.68 3.95 2.83
N LEU A 82 5.69 3.24 3.32
CA LEU A 82 7.09 3.30 2.87
C LEU A 82 7.44 1.99 2.16
N ASP A 83 8.27 2.07 1.12
CA ASP A 83 8.65 0.92 0.31
C ASP A 83 10.15 0.61 0.48
N PHE A 84 10.41 -0.57 1.02
CA PHE A 84 11.71 -1.16 1.28
C PHE A 84 11.87 -2.50 0.56
N SER A 85 11.11 -2.76 -0.52
CA SER A 85 11.13 -4.03 -1.25
C SER A 85 12.51 -4.38 -1.83
N SER A 86 13.43 -3.42 -1.95
CA SER A 86 14.81 -3.66 -2.40
C SER A 86 15.81 -3.93 -1.28
N LEU A 87 15.40 -3.86 -0.01
CA LEU A 87 16.31 -3.98 1.13
C LEU A 87 16.19 -5.34 1.81
N PRO A 88 17.33 -5.97 2.18
CA PRO A 88 17.31 -7.20 2.96
C PRO A 88 16.98 -6.95 4.45
N VAL A 89 17.13 -5.71 4.92
CA VAL A 89 16.90 -5.30 6.31
C VAL A 89 16.71 -3.78 6.35
N ILE A 90 15.91 -3.29 7.30
CA ILE A 90 15.57 -1.88 7.46
C ILE A 90 16.33 -1.32 8.67
N ARG A 91 17.23 -0.35 8.43
CA ARG A 91 17.99 0.39 9.45
C ARG A 91 17.48 1.82 9.60
N ALA A 92 17.92 2.51 10.65
CA ALA A 92 17.55 3.91 10.87
C ALA A 92 17.94 4.82 9.69
N ALA A 93 19.07 4.53 9.04
CA ALA A 93 19.56 5.28 7.89
C ALA A 93 18.71 5.10 6.61
N ASP A 94 17.91 4.04 6.54
CA ASP A 94 17.01 3.78 5.41
C ASP A 94 15.67 4.54 5.57
N LEU A 95 15.32 4.92 6.80
CA LEU A 95 14.12 5.71 7.09
C LEU A 95 14.28 7.15 6.56
N PRO A 96 13.17 7.81 6.16
CA PRO A 96 13.18 9.22 5.81
C PRO A 96 13.88 10.09 6.87
N PRO A 97 14.67 11.10 6.46
CA PRO A 97 15.35 12.00 7.41
C PRO A 97 14.39 12.97 8.11
N THR A 98 13.12 13.01 7.70
CA THR A 98 12.06 13.80 8.32
C THR A 98 11.38 13.01 9.45
N GLN A 99 10.76 13.73 10.39
CA GLN A 99 9.89 13.14 11.41
C GLN A 99 8.83 12.23 10.75
N LEU A 100 8.74 10.99 11.22
CA LEU A 100 7.70 10.07 10.80
C LEU A 100 6.34 10.41 11.44
N PRO A 101 5.22 10.13 10.75
CA PRO A 101 3.89 10.31 11.33
C PRO A 101 3.57 9.21 12.35
N GLU A 102 2.46 9.38 13.09
CA GLU A 102 2.04 8.43 14.13
C GLU A 102 1.85 6.99 13.65
N ARG A 103 1.58 6.76 12.35
CA ARG A 103 1.34 5.43 11.78
C ARG A 103 2.13 5.25 10.50
N ILE A 104 2.93 4.21 10.45
CA ILE A 104 3.70 3.87 9.25
C ILE A 104 3.49 2.40 8.88
N LEU A 105 3.49 2.12 7.58
CA LEU A 105 3.39 0.77 7.03
C LEU A 105 4.60 0.51 6.15
N LEU A 106 5.29 -0.59 6.41
CA LEU A 106 6.56 -0.95 5.82
C LEU A 106 6.32 -2.07 4.82
N LYS A 107 6.36 -1.71 3.55
CA LYS A 107 6.29 -2.67 2.45
C LYS A 107 7.67 -3.24 2.17
N THR A 108 7.77 -4.56 2.08
CA THR A 108 8.99 -5.27 1.71
C THR A 108 8.74 -6.11 0.45
N ALA A 109 9.67 -6.98 0.07
CA ALA A 109 9.46 -7.93 -1.04
C ALA A 109 8.49 -9.06 -0.65
N GLN A 110 8.19 -9.24 0.64
CA GLN A 110 7.38 -10.34 1.13
C GLN A 110 5.95 -10.34 0.58
N SER A 111 5.38 -9.15 0.34
CA SER A 111 4.05 -9.05 -0.26
C SER A 111 3.91 -9.64 -1.67
N ASP A 112 5.01 -9.79 -2.41
CA ASP A 112 5.02 -10.40 -3.74
C ASP A 112 5.16 -11.92 -3.68
N ARG A 113 5.39 -12.46 -2.49
CA ARG A 113 5.50 -13.90 -2.23
C ARG A 113 4.11 -14.52 -2.01
N PRO A 114 3.84 -15.72 -2.56
CA PRO A 114 2.61 -16.45 -2.25
C PRO A 114 2.45 -16.67 -0.74
N THR A 115 1.24 -16.51 -0.22
CA THR A 115 0.94 -16.65 1.22
C THR A 115 1.06 -18.08 1.74
N ASP A 116 1.20 -19.06 0.85
CA ASP A 116 1.42 -20.49 1.13
C ASP A 116 2.85 -20.94 0.79
N ALA A 117 3.76 -20.00 0.49
CA ALA A 117 5.16 -20.31 0.29
C ALA A 117 5.79 -20.84 1.60
N PRO A 118 6.87 -21.65 1.54
CA PRO A 118 7.55 -22.14 2.74
C PRO A 118 7.98 -21.00 3.68
N PHE A 119 8.14 -21.22 4.99
CA PHE A 119 8.72 -20.20 5.85
C PHE A 119 10.12 -19.79 5.35
N ASP A 120 10.39 -18.48 5.28
CA ASP A 120 11.71 -17.95 4.92
C ASP A 120 12.28 -17.22 6.14
N PRO A 121 13.34 -17.72 6.79
CA PRO A 121 13.93 -17.06 7.95
C PRO A 121 14.66 -15.75 7.60
N ASN A 122 14.87 -15.44 6.32
CA ASN A 122 15.61 -14.27 5.87
C ASN A 122 14.69 -13.15 5.34
N PHE A 123 13.41 -13.13 5.75
CA PHE A 123 12.52 -12.03 5.41
C PHE A 123 13.07 -10.68 5.90
N THR A 124 12.76 -9.61 5.18
CA THR A 124 13.17 -8.25 5.55
C THR A 124 12.53 -7.84 6.87
N ALA A 125 13.34 -7.39 7.83
CA ALA A 125 12.88 -6.95 9.15
C ALA A 125 13.57 -5.64 9.57
N LEU A 126 13.16 -5.07 10.70
CA LEU A 126 13.82 -3.93 11.32
C LEU A 126 15.03 -4.38 12.11
N GLU A 127 16.06 -3.54 12.12
CA GLU A 127 17.11 -3.58 13.13
C GLU A 127 16.72 -2.72 14.35
N GLU A 128 17.45 -2.92 15.44
CA GLU A 128 17.22 -2.22 16.71
C GLU A 128 17.36 -0.69 16.57
N ASP A 129 18.22 -0.21 15.67
CA ASP A 129 18.40 1.22 15.41
C ASP A 129 17.17 1.83 14.71
N ALA A 130 16.56 1.11 13.76
CA ALA A 130 15.32 1.52 13.13
C ALA A 130 14.19 1.59 14.17
N ALA A 131 14.07 0.59 15.03
CA ALA A 131 13.08 0.58 16.11
C ALA A 131 13.25 1.77 17.06
N ALA A 132 14.49 2.06 17.49
CA ALA A 132 14.79 3.22 18.32
C ALA A 132 14.39 4.53 17.63
N ARG A 133 14.66 4.66 16.33
CA ARG A 133 14.25 5.83 15.55
C ARG A 133 12.72 5.99 15.49
N LEU A 134 11.95 4.91 15.41
CA LEU A 134 10.48 4.99 15.45
C LEU A 134 9.97 5.51 16.79
N VAL A 135 10.60 5.08 17.89
CA VAL A 135 10.29 5.57 19.25
C VAL A 135 10.61 7.06 19.38
N GLU A 136 11.79 7.49 18.92
CA GLU A 136 12.18 8.90 18.92
C GLU A 136 11.24 9.78 18.09
N ASP A 137 10.74 9.26 16.96
CA ASP A 137 9.81 9.98 16.10
C ASP A 137 8.37 10.02 16.66
N GLY A 138 8.09 9.34 17.78
CA GLY A 138 6.77 9.30 18.40
C GLY A 138 5.73 8.52 17.59
N VAL A 139 6.19 7.54 16.80
CA VAL A 139 5.30 6.60 16.10
C VAL A 139 4.46 5.85 17.14
N ARG A 140 3.16 5.67 16.87
CA ARG A 140 2.23 4.92 17.73
C ARG A 140 1.82 3.56 17.15
N LEU A 141 1.96 3.39 15.82
CA LEU A 141 1.71 2.13 15.14
C LEU A 141 2.71 1.92 14.01
N VAL A 142 3.31 0.73 13.96
CA VAL A 142 4.11 0.27 12.83
C VAL A 142 3.51 -1.02 12.27
N GLY A 143 3.23 -1.03 10.97
CA GLY A 143 2.80 -2.21 10.24
C GLY A 143 3.89 -2.73 9.32
N ILE A 144 4.01 -4.04 9.12
CA ILE A 144 4.92 -4.66 8.15
C ILE A 144 4.23 -5.81 7.42
N ASP A 145 4.67 -6.10 6.19
CA ASP A 145 4.14 -7.20 5.37
C ASP A 145 4.83 -8.55 5.55
N THR A 146 5.74 -8.65 6.52
CA THR A 146 6.40 -9.89 6.94
C THR A 146 5.68 -10.57 8.09
N LEU A 147 6.00 -11.86 8.31
CA LEU A 147 5.48 -12.63 9.45
C LEU A 147 6.01 -12.14 10.79
N SER A 148 7.06 -11.32 10.79
CA SER A 148 7.47 -10.55 11.95
C SER A 148 8.19 -9.25 11.58
N ILE A 149 8.05 -8.22 12.41
CA ILE A 149 8.78 -6.95 12.37
C ILE A 149 10.27 -7.12 12.64
N ALA A 150 10.65 -8.21 13.30
CA ALA A 150 12.00 -8.47 13.77
C ALA A 150 12.64 -9.69 13.09
N PRO A 151 13.97 -9.76 12.97
CA PRO A 151 14.64 -10.87 12.31
C PRO A 151 14.34 -12.21 12.98
N SER A 152 14.14 -13.25 12.17
CA SER A 152 13.96 -14.62 12.68
C SER A 152 15.14 -15.05 13.56
N GLY A 153 14.85 -15.60 14.73
CA GLY A 153 15.86 -16.00 15.71
C GLY A 153 16.40 -14.86 16.59
N LYS A 154 16.00 -13.60 16.33
CA LYS A 154 16.32 -12.43 17.15
C LYS A 154 15.10 -11.51 17.30
N SER A 155 13.92 -12.08 17.55
CA SER A 155 12.67 -11.31 17.60
C SER A 155 12.61 -10.33 18.77
N ALA A 156 13.05 -10.75 19.96
CA ALA A 156 12.77 -10.03 21.21
C ALA A 156 13.28 -8.57 21.28
N PRO A 157 14.49 -8.20 20.82
CA PRO A 157 15.00 -6.83 20.97
C PRO A 157 14.14 -5.75 20.31
N VAL A 158 13.74 -5.97 19.05
CA VAL A 158 12.92 -5.00 18.29
C VAL A 158 11.50 -4.91 18.87
N HIS A 159 10.87 -6.06 19.16
CA HIS A 159 9.53 -6.04 19.76
C HIS A 159 9.53 -5.35 21.10
N ARG A 160 10.50 -5.65 21.98
CA ARG A 160 10.59 -4.98 23.28
C ARG A 160 10.80 -3.49 23.13
N ALA A 161 11.69 -3.04 22.24
CA ALA A 161 11.92 -1.62 22.03
C ALA A 161 10.65 -0.87 21.62
N LEU A 162 9.86 -1.44 20.70
CA LEU A 162 8.62 -0.84 20.21
C LEU A 162 7.48 -0.93 21.25
N LEU A 163 7.25 -2.12 21.80
CA LEU A 163 6.15 -2.38 22.73
C LEU A 163 6.35 -1.72 24.09
N GLN A 164 7.60 -1.56 24.57
CA GLN A 164 7.89 -0.79 25.79
C GLN A 164 7.57 0.70 25.63
N ALA A 165 7.63 1.21 24.40
CA ALA A 165 7.21 2.56 24.06
C ALA A 165 5.73 2.64 23.67
N GLU A 166 4.95 1.59 23.93
CA GLU A 166 3.51 1.47 23.62
C GLU A 166 3.19 1.63 22.11
N ILE A 167 4.17 1.32 21.24
CA ILE A 167 3.97 1.28 19.80
C ILE A 167 3.31 -0.05 19.42
N VAL A 168 2.12 0.02 18.86
CA VAL A 168 1.41 -1.16 18.35
C VAL A 168 2.08 -1.69 17.09
N ILE A 169 2.26 -3.01 17.01
CA ILE A 169 2.84 -3.70 15.85
C ILE A 169 1.70 -4.39 15.09
N ILE A 170 1.70 -4.25 13.76
CA ILE A 170 0.84 -5.03 12.87
C ILE A 170 1.70 -5.82 11.91
N GLU A 171 1.57 -7.13 11.93
CA GLU A 171 2.38 -8.03 11.12
C GLU A 171 1.52 -8.76 10.08
N GLY A 172 2.17 -9.32 9.07
CA GLY A 172 1.50 -10.08 8.02
C GLY A 172 0.58 -9.24 7.13
N LEU A 173 0.91 -7.97 6.86
CA LEU A 173 0.19 -7.16 5.87
C LEU A 173 0.40 -7.69 4.43
N ARG A 174 -0.46 -7.27 3.49
CA ARG A 174 -0.32 -7.50 2.04
C ARG A 174 -0.28 -6.18 1.28
N LEU A 175 0.90 -5.60 1.20
CA LEU A 175 1.18 -4.30 0.58
C LEU A 175 1.60 -4.43 -0.90
N GLY A 176 1.51 -5.62 -1.49
CA GLY A 176 1.88 -5.91 -2.88
C GLY A 176 1.05 -5.08 -3.84
N GLY A 177 1.71 -4.27 -4.68
CA GLY A 177 1.07 -3.30 -5.57
C GLY A 177 0.49 -2.06 -4.88
N VAL A 178 0.72 -1.84 -3.58
CA VAL A 178 0.48 -0.55 -2.91
C VAL A 178 1.65 0.37 -3.23
N LEU A 179 1.35 1.61 -3.64
CA LEU A 179 2.36 2.62 -3.91
C LEU A 179 2.72 3.36 -2.61
N PRO A 180 3.97 3.81 -2.44
CA PRO A 180 4.34 4.69 -1.34
C PRO A 180 3.43 5.92 -1.26
N GLY A 181 3.14 6.37 -0.04
CA GLY A 181 2.34 7.57 0.20
C GLY A 181 1.37 7.43 1.36
N THR A 182 0.54 8.45 1.53
CA THR A 182 -0.36 8.57 2.67
C THR A 182 -1.75 8.00 2.36
N TYR A 183 -2.26 7.19 3.28
CA TYR A 183 -3.55 6.53 3.18
C TYR A 183 -4.32 6.69 4.48
N GLU A 184 -5.64 6.54 4.38
CA GLU A 184 -6.44 6.18 5.53
C GLU A 184 -6.33 4.68 5.76
N PHE A 185 -6.05 4.30 6.99
CA PHE A 185 -5.76 2.95 7.41
C PHE A 185 -6.71 2.52 8.53
N LEU A 186 -7.11 1.25 8.50
CA LEU A 186 -7.95 0.60 9.49
C LEU A 186 -7.43 -0.82 9.71
N ALA A 187 -7.17 -1.22 10.96
CA ALA A 187 -6.79 -2.59 11.29
C ALA A 187 -7.18 -2.95 12.74
N LEU A 188 -8.47 -2.90 13.03
CA LEU A 188 -8.98 -3.21 14.36
C LEU A 188 -8.83 -4.71 14.66
N PRO A 189 -8.23 -5.09 15.80
CA PRO A 189 -8.15 -6.47 16.22
C PRO A 189 -9.50 -7.01 16.66
N LEU A 190 -9.63 -8.34 16.70
CA LEU A 190 -10.74 -8.98 17.42
C LEU A 190 -10.68 -8.59 18.91
N ALA A 191 -11.85 -8.36 19.51
CA ALA A 191 -11.98 -8.08 20.94
C ALA A 191 -11.81 -9.35 21.77
N VAL A 192 -10.58 -9.87 21.84
CA VAL A 192 -10.22 -11.04 22.66
C VAL A 192 -9.76 -10.56 24.03
N ASP A 193 -10.43 -11.03 25.08
CA ASP A 193 -10.13 -10.66 26.47
C ASP A 193 -8.71 -11.11 26.86
N LYS A 194 -7.90 -10.18 27.39
CA LYS A 194 -6.55 -10.43 27.92
C LYS A 194 -5.63 -11.19 26.97
N ALA A 195 -5.66 -10.84 25.69
CA ALA A 195 -4.82 -11.49 24.68
C ALA A 195 -3.47 -10.79 24.47
N ASP A 196 -2.48 -11.57 24.07
CA ASP A 196 -1.14 -11.14 23.65
C ASP A 196 -1.15 -10.53 22.24
N GLY A 197 -2.13 -10.93 21.43
CA GLY A 197 -2.39 -10.37 20.13
C GLY A 197 -3.72 -10.88 19.59
N ALA A 198 -4.11 -10.42 18.40
CA ALA A 198 -5.24 -11.00 17.70
C ALA A 198 -5.18 -10.73 16.20
N PRO A 199 -5.76 -11.62 15.36
CA PRO A 199 -5.99 -11.34 13.96
C PRO A 199 -6.82 -10.08 13.76
N CYS A 200 -6.54 -9.36 12.68
CA CYS A 200 -7.26 -8.16 12.30
C CYS A 200 -7.57 -8.16 10.79
N ARG A 201 -8.50 -7.29 10.38
CA ARG A 201 -8.73 -7.00 8.96
C ARG A 201 -8.15 -5.63 8.65
N ALA A 202 -7.05 -5.61 7.91
CA ALA A 202 -6.33 -4.41 7.52
C ALA A 202 -6.82 -3.88 6.16
N LEU A 203 -7.22 -2.61 6.13
CA LEU A 203 -7.74 -1.92 4.95
C LEU A 203 -7.01 -0.59 4.70
N LEU A 204 -6.82 -0.23 3.43
CA LEU A 204 -6.29 1.06 3.00
C LEU A 204 -7.25 1.78 2.05
N ARG A 205 -7.35 3.09 2.18
CA ARG A 205 -8.04 3.97 1.24
C ARG A 205 -7.16 5.17 0.94
N LEU A 206 -7.10 5.58 -0.34
CA LEU A 206 -6.42 6.82 -0.71
C LEU A 206 -7.09 8.01 0.00
N CYS A 207 -6.30 8.82 0.72
CA CYS A 207 -6.82 10.04 1.33
C CYS A 207 -7.48 10.93 0.28
N ALA A 208 -8.68 11.47 0.58
CA ALA A 208 -9.46 12.27 -0.36
C ALA A 208 -8.71 13.53 -0.88
N ALA A 209 -7.76 14.05 -0.10
CA ALA A 209 -6.87 15.14 -0.52
C ALA A 209 -5.97 14.74 -1.70
N LEU A 210 -5.51 13.49 -1.75
CA LEU A 210 -4.69 12.94 -2.84
C LEU A 210 -5.50 12.51 -4.06
N GLN A 211 -6.79 12.16 -3.89
CA GLN A 211 -7.67 11.88 -5.05
C GLN A 211 -7.88 13.11 -5.94
N LYS A 212 -7.91 14.33 -5.34
CA LYS A 212 -8.02 15.59 -6.09
C LYS A 212 -6.70 16.01 -6.74
N SER A 213 -5.57 15.83 -6.06
CA SER A 213 -4.25 16.21 -6.59
C SER A 213 -3.64 15.18 -7.55
N GLY A 214 -3.94 13.89 -7.39
CA GLY A 214 -3.51 12.82 -8.29
C GLY A 214 -4.08 12.95 -9.70
N ARG A 215 -5.35 13.42 -9.83
CA ARG A 215 -5.89 13.84 -11.13
C ARG A 215 -5.01 14.94 -11.73
N LEU A 216 -4.72 16.00 -10.98
CA LEU A 216 -3.93 17.14 -11.44
C LEU A 216 -2.49 16.76 -11.85
N LEU A 217 -1.85 15.83 -11.13
CA LEU A 217 -0.49 15.36 -11.42
C LEU A 217 -0.45 14.46 -12.67
N TYR A 218 -1.43 13.56 -12.82
CA TYR A 218 -1.57 12.70 -13.99
C TYR A 218 -1.78 13.54 -15.26
N TRP A 219 -2.58 14.61 -15.18
CA TRP A 219 -2.75 15.58 -16.26
C TRP A 219 -1.42 16.27 -16.60
N ARG A 220 -0.64 16.73 -15.62
CA ARG A 220 0.66 17.38 -15.88
C ARG A 220 1.67 16.44 -16.57
N ALA A 221 1.72 15.18 -16.16
CA ALA A 221 2.59 14.18 -16.80
C ALA A 221 2.15 13.88 -18.25
N ALA A 222 0.85 13.67 -18.47
CA ALA A 222 0.30 13.44 -19.81
C ALA A 222 0.54 14.63 -20.76
N PHE A 223 0.35 15.86 -20.27
CA PHE A 223 0.64 17.08 -21.04
C PHE A 223 2.13 17.27 -21.34
N THR A 224 3.02 16.82 -20.45
CA THR A 224 4.47 16.91 -20.68
C THR A 224 4.92 15.90 -21.74
N VAL A 225 4.38 14.69 -21.75
CA VAL A 225 4.67 13.66 -22.77
C VAL A 225 4.12 14.07 -24.14
N VAL A 226 2.88 14.57 -24.21
CA VAL A 226 2.29 15.06 -25.47
C VAL A 226 3.01 16.31 -25.96
N GLY A 227 3.33 17.25 -25.06
CA GLY A 227 4.10 18.46 -25.39
C GLY A 227 5.49 18.13 -25.94
N ALA A 228 6.21 17.19 -25.32
CA ALA A 228 7.53 16.74 -25.78
C ALA A 228 7.46 16.03 -27.15
N ALA A 229 6.43 15.21 -27.39
CA ALA A 229 6.21 14.55 -28.69
C ALA A 229 5.92 15.56 -29.81
N CYS A 230 5.14 16.62 -29.55
CA CYS A 230 4.88 17.68 -30.52
C CYS A 230 6.12 18.54 -30.83
N ILE A 231 7.04 18.72 -29.86
CA ILE A 231 8.31 19.45 -30.05
C ILE A 231 9.29 18.62 -30.90
N GLY A 232 9.40 17.31 -30.62
CA GLY A 232 10.31 16.42 -31.36
C GLY A 232 9.98 16.27 -32.84
N HIS A 233 8.72 16.50 -33.23
CA HIS A 233 8.24 16.43 -34.61
C HIS A 233 8.07 17.79 -35.31
N GLY A 234 8.53 18.90 -34.71
CA GLY A 234 8.58 20.21 -35.37
C GLY A 234 7.22 20.85 -35.68
N LEU A 235 6.14 20.42 -35.02
CA LEU A 235 4.77 20.85 -35.32
C LEU A 235 4.44 22.29 -34.87
N PHE A 236 5.32 22.97 -34.13
CA PHE A 236 5.12 24.37 -33.72
C PHE A 236 6.44 25.18 -33.75
N PRO A 237 6.59 26.15 -34.66
CA PRO A 237 7.73 27.06 -34.66
C PRO A 237 7.47 28.27 -33.74
N ARG A 238 8.29 28.38 -32.69
CA ARG A 238 8.47 29.52 -31.74
C ARG A 238 7.38 29.73 -30.67
N TYR A 239 7.82 29.62 -29.41
CA TYR A 239 7.02 29.66 -28.18
C TYR A 239 6.84 31.08 -27.61
N ASP A 240 5.63 31.44 -27.17
CA ASP A 240 5.38 32.53 -26.20
C ASP A 240 4.63 31.95 -24.97
N ARG A 241 5.24 32.11 -23.78
CA ARG A 241 4.72 31.62 -22.49
C ARG A 241 3.37 32.23 -22.12
N HIS A 242 2.99 33.39 -22.67
CA HIS A 242 1.72 34.04 -22.35
C HIS A 242 0.50 33.44 -23.06
N MET A 243 0.68 32.68 -24.15
CA MET A 243 -0.44 32.13 -24.92
C MET A 243 -1.04 30.87 -24.26
N ILE A 244 -0.24 30.11 -23.52
CA ILE A 244 -0.68 28.89 -22.81
C ILE A 244 -1.66 29.22 -21.68
N SER A 245 -1.46 30.30 -20.92
CA SER A 245 -2.39 30.62 -19.82
C SER A 245 -3.77 31.06 -20.33
N ARG A 246 -3.86 31.64 -21.54
CA ARG A 246 -5.13 32.06 -22.16
C ARG A 246 -5.84 30.95 -22.92
N PHE A 247 -5.12 30.03 -23.57
CA PHE A 247 -5.76 28.90 -24.26
C PHE A 247 -6.24 27.82 -23.29
N TYR A 248 -5.53 27.62 -22.16
CA TYR A 248 -5.89 26.63 -21.15
C TYR A 248 -6.68 27.19 -19.96
N GLY A 249 -6.69 28.52 -19.75
CA GLY A 249 -7.50 29.17 -18.73
C GLY A 249 -9.01 29.16 -19.01
N VAL A 250 -9.42 28.85 -20.25
CA VAL A 250 -10.84 28.79 -20.66
C VAL A 250 -11.41 27.37 -20.63
N ILE A 251 -10.58 26.33 -20.48
CA ILE A 251 -11.03 24.92 -20.38
C ILE A 251 -11.06 24.48 -18.91
N PHE A 252 -11.46 25.38 -18.02
CA PHE A 252 -11.67 25.13 -16.59
C PHE A 252 -13.06 25.60 -16.18
N THR A 253 -14.08 25.15 -16.91
CA THR A 253 -15.45 25.12 -16.44
C THR A 253 -16.05 23.78 -16.86
N ASP A 254 -16.35 22.99 -15.84
CA ASP A 254 -17.19 21.79 -15.75
C ASP A 254 -17.71 21.12 -17.04
N PHE A 255 -17.63 19.78 -17.00
CA PHE A 255 -18.14 18.76 -17.95
C PHE A 255 -17.26 18.45 -19.17
N PHE A 256 -16.61 17.28 -19.15
CA PHE A 256 -16.44 16.48 -20.38
C PHE A 256 -16.50 14.97 -20.11
N ASP A 257 -17.50 14.32 -20.73
CA ASP A 257 -17.64 12.87 -20.84
C ASP A 257 -16.49 12.25 -21.65
N ALA A 258 -16.11 11.01 -21.28
CA ALA A 258 -15.02 10.25 -21.90
C ALA A 258 -15.13 10.12 -23.45
N ALA A 259 -16.32 10.29 -24.02
CA ALA A 259 -16.56 10.28 -25.46
C ALA A 259 -15.88 11.45 -26.20
N LEU A 260 -15.82 12.65 -25.61
CA LEU A 260 -15.18 13.82 -26.23
C LEU A 260 -13.65 13.75 -26.19
N ILE A 261 -13.08 12.99 -25.25
CA ILE A 261 -11.64 12.75 -25.13
C ILE A 261 -11.15 11.82 -26.25
N ILE A 262 -11.90 10.75 -26.54
CA ILE A 262 -11.60 9.86 -27.67
C ILE A 262 -11.68 10.63 -28.99
N ILE A 263 -12.69 11.48 -29.17
CA ILE A 263 -12.81 12.34 -30.35
C ILE A 263 -11.60 13.28 -30.48
N SER A 264 -11.13 13.84 -29.37
CA SER A 264 -9.98 14.75 -29.36
C SER A 264 -8.67 14.04 -29.74
N VAL A 265 -8.42 12.85 -29.20
CA VAL A 265 -7.24 12.04 -29.56
C VAL A 265 -7.32 11.60 -31.02
N VAL A 266 -8.48 11.13 -31.49
CA VAL A 266 -8.68 10.73 -32.88
C VAL A 266 -8.49 11.91 -33.84
N ILE A 267 -8.98 13.10 -33.51
CA ILE A 267 -8.77 14.31 -34.33
C ILE A 267 -7.29 14.70 -34.37
N VAL A 268 -6.58 14.67 -33.23
CA VAL A 268 -5.14 15.00 -33.19
C VAL A 268 -4.32 13.98 -33.98
N THR A 269 -4.61 12.68 -33.87
CA THR A 269 -3.93 11.64 -34.65
C THR A 269 -4.27 11.74 -36.14
N PHE A 270 -5.52 12.01 -36.50
CA PHE A 270 -5.96 12.18 -37.89
C PHE A 270 -5.36 13.42 -38.55
N MET A 271 -5.30 14.55 -37.83
CA MET A 271 -4.64 15.77 -38.30
C MET A 271 -3.14 15.59 -38.45
N ALA A 272 -2.48 14.85 -37.55
CA ALA A 272 -1.07 14.50 -37.67
C ALA A 272 -0.81 13.62 -38.92
N SER A 273 -1.68 12.66 -39.22
CA SER A 273 -1.59 11.84 -40.44
C SER A 273 -1.83 12.63 -41.73
N LEU A 274 -2.77 13.58 -41.74
CA LEU A 274 -3.00 14.48 -42.88
C LEU A 274 -1.80 15.40 -43.16
N ILE A 275 -1.19 15.95 -42.10
CA ILE A 275 0.00 16.81 -42.23
C ILE A 275 1.19 16.00 -42.75
N MET A 276 1.41 14.78 -42.26
CA MET A 276 2.48 13.89 -42.74
C MET A 276 2.27 13.44 -44.19
N GLY A 277 1.04 13.14 -44.61
CA GLY A 277 0.72 12.76 -46.00
C GLY A 277 0.93 13.88 -47.03
N THR A 278 0.86 15.15 -46.61
CA THR A 278 1.14 16.30 -47.51
C THR A 278 2.63 16.59 -47.69
N HIS A 279 3.50 16.04 -46.83
CA HIS A 279 4.95 16.21 -46.93
C HIS A 279 5.59 15.27 -47.95
N GLU A 280 5.10 14.02 -48.10
CA GLU A 280 5.62 13.09 -49.11
C GLU A 280 5.26 13.48 -50.55
N ALA A 281 4.18 14.24 -50.75
CA ALA A 281 3.75 14.69 -52.09
C ALA A 281 4.55 15.88 -52.64
N ARG A 282 5.28 16.62 -51.80
CA ARG A 282 6.05 17.81 -52.22
C ARG A 282 7.48 17.53 -52.66
N ASP A 283 8.01 16.34 -52.41
CA ASP A 283 9.42 16.00 -52.68
C ASP A 283 9.67 15.33 -54.05
N ARG A 284 8.66 15.28 -54.92
CA ARG A 284 8.77 14.69 -56.28
C ARG A 284 8.42 15.68 -57.40
N THR A 285 8.90 16.93 -57.36
CA THR A 285 8.90 17.79 -58.57
C THR A 285 10.01 18.85 -58.53
N SER A 286 11.26 18.46 -58.78
CA SER A 286 12.27 19.34 -59.40
C SER A 286 13.57 18.56 -59.72
N LEU A 287 13.67 18.07 -60.95
CA LEU A 287 14.93 17.78 -61.63
C LEU A 287 14.90 18.57 -62.95
N PRO A 288 15.97 19.31 -63.32
CA PRO A 288 16.24 19.59 -64.73
C PRO A 288 16.74 18.32 -65.46
#